data_AF-A0A8T4LVW6-F1
#
_entry.id   AF-A0A8T4LVW6-F1
#
_cell.length_a   1.000
_cell.length_b   1.000
_cell.length_c   1.000
_cell.angle_alpha   90.00
_cell.angle_beta   90.00
_cell.angle_gamma   90.00
#
_symmetry.space_group_name_H-M   'P 1'
#
loop_
_entity.id
_entity.type
_entity.pdbx_description
1 polymer ?
#
loop_
_entity_poly.entity_id
_entity_poly.type
_entity_poly.pdbx_seq_one_letter_code
_entity_poly.pdbx_strand_id
1 'polypeptide(L)'
;MKKAVFGIILLILVLIFVAIGLRFNILGKVVDIGTEEVPRHVFYNNLRLLPKAQYSESCYPKSEVLPVLPGQVCCQGLQQVGVIDSAQEGCNFVSGVALCTSCGNGLCEYGENECNCAEDCNAPEKRL
;
A
#
# COMPACT_ATOMS: atom_id res chain seq x y z
N MET A 1 50.12 -9.49 42.96
CA MET A 1 49.81 -10.29 41.75
C MET A 1 48.35 -10.17 41.28
N LYS A 2 47.34 -10.05 42.15
CA LYS A 2 45.91 -9.99 41.74
C LYS A 2 45.48 -8.72 40.96
N LYS A 3 46.12 -7.57 41.22
CA LYS A 3 45.78 -6.29 40.55
C LYS A 3 46.18 -6.24 39.07
N ALA A 4 47.29 -6.88 38.70
CA ALA A 4 47.75 -6.94 37.30
C ALA A 4 46.87 -7.86 36.44
N VAL A 5 46.40 -8.97 37.01
CA VAL A 5 45.50 -9.91 36.31
C VAL A 5 44.14 -9.26 36.02
N PHE A 6 43.62 -8.47 36.96
CA PHE A 6 42.37 -7.73 36.76
C PHE A 6 42.47 -6.69 35.64
N GLY A 7 43.59 -5.98 35.54
CA GLY A 7 43.84 -5.02 34.46
C GLY A 7 43.89 -5.67 33.08
N ILE A 8 44.50 -6.85 32.98
CA ILE A 8 44.58 -7.61 31.72
C ILE A 8 43.19 -8.12 31.29
N ILE A 9 42.38 -8.61 32.23
CA ILE A 9 41.00 -9.06 31.94
C ILE A 9 40.14 -7.90 31.43
N LEU A 10 40.24 -6.72 32.07
CA LEU A 10 39.48 -5.54 31.64
C LEU A 10 39.90 -5.09 30.23
N LEU A 11 41.19 -5.11 29.91
CA LEU A 11 41.70 -4.79 28.58
C LEU A 11 41.17 -5.75 27.51
N ILE A 12 41.16 -7.07 27.81
CA ILE A 12 40.65 -8.10 26.90
C ILE A 12 39.15 -7.91 26.64
N LEU A 13 38.35 -7.62 27.67
CA LEU A 13 36.91 -7.38 27.51
C LEU A 13 36.65 -6.15 26.62
N VAL A 14 37.37 -5.05 26.80
CA VAL A 14 37.24 -3.85 25.96
C VAL A 14 37.58 -4.16 24.50
N LEU A 15 38.65 -4.92 24.24
CA LEU A 15 39.02 -5.33 22.88
C LEU A 15 37.97 -6.24 22.23
N ILE A 16 37.33 -7.13 23.00
CA ILE A 16 36.22 -7.97 22.52
C ILE A 16 35.01 -7.11 22.15
N PHE A 17 34.61 -6.15 23.01
CA PHE A 17 33.48 -5.25 22.71
C PHE A 17 33.75 -4.38 21.48
N VAL A 18 34.98 -3.88 21.30
CA VAL A 18 35.38 -3.10 20.11
C VAL A 18 35.34 -3.99 18.86
N ALA A 19 35.84 -5.22 18.92
CA ALA A 19 35.81 -6.16 17.80
C ALA A 19 34.39 -6.60 17.42
N ILE A 20 33.50 -6.83 18.40
CA ILE A 20 32.09 -7.16 18.17
C ILE A 20 31.35 -5.94 17.60
N GLY A 21 31.53 -4.74 18.18
CA GLY A 21 30.93 -3.50 17.69
C GLY A 21 31.35 -3.14 16.26
N LEU A 22 32.63 -3.37 15.91
CA LEU A 22 33.12 -3.23 14.53
C LEU A 22 32.48 -4.22 13.56
N ARG A 23 32.09 -5.43 14.01
CA ARG A 23 31.38 -6.40 13.15
C ARG A 23 29.89 -6.12 13.01
N PHE A 24 29.25 -5.50 14.00
CA PHE A 24 27.84 -5.10 13.91
C PHE A 24 27.59 -3.91 12.99
N ASN A 25 28.62 -3.08 12.73
CA ASN A 25 28.50 -1.97 11.78
C ASN A 25 28.63 -2.39 10.29
N ILE A 26 28.87 -3.68 10.00
CA ILE A 26 29.05 -4.22 8.63
C ILE A 26 27.85 -5.07 8.19
N LEU A 27 26.88 -5.33 9.07
CA LEU A 27 25.62 -6.02 8.75
C LEU A 27 24.41 -5.07 8.59
N GLY A 28 24.65 -3.76 8.61
CA GLY A 28 23.70 -2.74 8.18
C GLY A 28 23.64 -2.58 6.65
N LYS A 29 23.95 -3.62 5.87
CA LYS A 29 23.62 -3.65 4.45
C LYS A 29 22.10 -3.80 4.35
N VAL A 30 21.46 -2.64 4.31
CA VAL A 30 20.32 -2.29 3.46
C VAL A 30 19.77 -3.53 2.76
N VAL A 31 18.62 -4.00 3.23
CA VAL A 31 17.72 -4.78 2.38
C VAL A 31 17.47 -3.88 1.17
N ASP A 32 18.11 -4.20 0.05
CA ASP A 32 17.70 -3.68 -1.25
C ASP A 32 16.30 -4.25 -1.51
N ILE A 33 15.28 -3.54 -1.03
CA ILE A 33 13.95 -3.62 -1.62
C ILE A 33 14.17 -3.11 -3.03
N GLY A 34 14.17 -4.04 -4.00
CA GLY A 34 14.40 -3.75 -5.39
C GLY A 34 13.55 -2.57 -5.84
N THR A 35 14.20 -1.41 -6.00
CA THR A 35 13.70 -0.38 -6.89
C THR A 35 14.00 -0.89 -8.28
N GLU A 36 13.04 -1.64 -8.84
CA GLU A 36 13.03 -1.92 -10.27
C GLU A 36 12.95 -0.56 -10.96
N GLU A 37 14.09 -0.12 -11.51
CA GLU A 37 14.14 1.02 -12.41
C GLU A 37 13.26 0.69 -13.61
N VAL A 38 12.01 1.14 -13.57
CA VAL A 38 11.12 1.05 -14.73
C VAL A 38 11.77 1.84 -15.86
N PRO A 39 12.18 1.19 -16.97
CA PRO A 39 12.91 1.87 -18.02
C PRO A 39 11.98 2.88 -18.68
N ARG A 40 12.41 4.13 -18.62
CA ARG A 40 11.71 5.27 -19.17
C ARG A 40 11.76 5.19 -20.71
N HIS A 41 10.57 5.10 -21.31
CA HIS A 41 10.22 5.25 -22.72
C HIS A 41 10.63 4.12 -23.67
N VAL A 42 9.64 3.48 -24.30
CA VAL A 42 9.45 3.67 -25.75
C VAL A 42 7.96 3.61 -26.13
N PHE A 43 7.42 4.73 -26.62
CA PHE A 43 6.23 4.75 -27.47
C PHE A 43 6.62 4.20 -28.84
N TYR A 44 5.99 3.11 -29.30
CA TYR A 44 5.94 2.78 -30.73
C TYR A 44 4.49 2.59 -31.16
N ASN A 45 4.09 3.40 -32.15
CA ASN A 45 2.97 3.14 -33.05
C ASN A 45 3.05 1.70 -33.57
N ASN A 46 2.10 0.86 -33.16
CA ASN A 46 1.58 -0.27 -33.92
C ASN A 46 0.26 -0.69 -33.29
N LEU A 47 -0.84 -0.30 -33.93
CA LEU A 47 -2.21 -0.63 -33.56
C LEU A 47 -2.45 -2.13 -33.78
N ARG A 48 -2.00 -2.96 -32.84
CA ARG A 48 -2.41 -4.36 -32.73
C ARG A 48 -3.55 -4.38 -31.72
N LEU A 49 -4.75 -4.70 -32.19
CA LEU A 49 -5.96 -4.90 -31.38
C LEU A 49 -5.69 -6.04 -30.38
N LEU A 50 -5.17 -5.69 -29.20
CA LEU A 50 -5.20 -6.56 -28.05
C LEU A 50 -6.64 -6.55 -27.50
N PRO A 51 -7.17 -7.70 -27.03
CA PRO A 51 -8.44 -7.72 -26.34
C PRO A 51 -8.38 -6.75 -25.14
N LYS A 52 -9.50 -6.08 -24.86
CA LYS A 52 -9.72 -5.00 -23.87
C LYS A 52 -9.40 -5.33 -22.39
N ALA A 53 -8.49 -6.26 -22.12
CA ALA A 53 -8.13 -6.76 -20.80
C ALA A 53 -6.61 -6.84 -20.65
N GLN A 54 -5.95 -5.69 -20.51
CA GLN A 54 -4.54 -5.60 -20.11
C GLN A 54 -4.38 -4.27 -19.35
N TYR A 55 -4.90 -4.22 -18.12
CA TYR A 55 -4.11 -4.38 -16.88
C TYR A 55 -3.05 -3.27 -16.77
N SER A 56 -3.34 -2.22 -15.99
CA SER A 56 -2.27 -1.40 -15.42
C SER A 56 -1.58 -2.26 -14.36
N GLU A 57 -0.26 -2.39 -14.42
CA GLU A 57 0.51 -3.21 -13.46
C GLU A 57 0.43 -2.70 -12.00
N SER A 58 -0.20 -1.56 -11.76
CA SER A 58 -0.66 -1.15 -10.43
C SER A 58 -2.16 -0.81 -10.49
N CYS A 59 -2.95 -1.55 -9.71
CA CYS A 59 -4.36 -1.26 -9.46
C CYS A 59 -4.59 -1.20 -7.95
N TYR A 60 -5.63 -0.48 -7.54
CA TYR A 60 -5.99 -0.38 -6.13
C TYR A 60 -6.89 -1.55 -5.75
N PRO A 61 -6.50 -2.35 -4.73
CA PRO A 61 -7.33 -3.45 -4.26
C PRO A 61 -8.57 -2.93 -3.54
N LYS A 62 -9.44 -3.86 -3.15
CA LYS A 62 -10.68 -3.55 -2.44
C LYS A 62 -10.37 -2.85 -1.11
N SER A 63 -11.23 -1.90 -0.76
CA SER A 63 -11.16 -1.09 0.46
C SER A 63 -9.96 -0.14 0.54
N GLU A 64 -9.20 0.03 -0.55
CA GLU A 64 -8.16 1.07 -0.65
C GLU A 64 -8.73 2.36 -1.21
N VAL A 65 -8.21 3.48 -0.70
CA VAL A 65 -8.51 4.82 -1.16
C VAL A 65 -7.48 5.24 -2.20
N LEU A 66 -7.93 5.75 -3.34
CA LEU A 66 -7.08 6.21 -4.42
C LEU A 66 -7.30 7.70 -4.74
N PRO A 67 -6.25 8.43 -5.14
CA PRO A 67 -6.42 9.76 -5.69
C PRO A 67 -7.11 9.70 -7.06
N VAL A 68 -8.01 10.62 -7.33
CA VAL A 68 -8.69 10.72 -8.62
C VAL A 68 -7.78 11.45 -9.62
N LEU A 69 -6.82 10.71 -10.17
CA LEU A 69 -5.87 11.18 -11.19
C LEU A 69 -5.89 10.25 -12.42
N PRO A 70 -5.51 10.73 -13.61
CA PRO A 70 -5.42 9.89 -14.80
C PRO A 70 -4.53 8.66 -14.59
N GLY A 71 -5.04 7.49 -14.96
CA GLY A 71 -4.31 6.21 -14.84
C GLY A 71 -4.47 5.49 -13.49
N GLN A 72 -5.12 6.11 -12.50
CA GLN A 72 -5.45 5.44 -11.23
C GLN A 72 -6.75 4.65 -11.39
N VAL A 73 -6.68 3.34 -11.24
CA VAL A 73 -7.82 2.42 -11.44
C VAL A 73 -7.92 1.40 -10.33
N CYS A 74 -9.15 0.98 -10.02
CA CYS A 74 -9.36 -0.17 -9.15
C CYS A 74 -9.02 -1.47 -9.89
N CYS A 75 -8.70 -2.51 -9.12
CA CYS A 75 -8.48 -3.84 -9.68
C CYS A 75 -9.74 -4.40 -10.35
N GLN A 76 -9.58 -5.42 -11.20
CA GLN A 76 -10.68 -6.00 -11.97
C GLN A 76 -11.87 -6.40 -11.07
N GLY A 77 -13.08 -6.01 -11.49
CA GLY A 77 -14.32 -6.29 -10.76
C GLY A 77 -14.63 -5.30 -9.64
N LEU A 78 -13.80 -4.28 -9.46
CA LEU A 78 -14.04 -3.20 -8.50
C LEU A 78 -14.42 -1.89 -9.21
N GLN A 79 -15.21 -1.08 -8.52
CA GLN A 79 -15.64 0.24 -8.97
C GLN A 79 -15.10 1.33 -8.05
N GLN A 80 -14.87 2.51 -8.61
CA GLN A 80 -14.55 3.71 -7.85
C GLN A 80 -15.86 4.33 -7.33
N VAL A 81 -16.04 4.34 -6.02
CA VAL A 81 -17.14 5.05 -5.36
C VAL A 81 -16.59 6.25 -4.58
N GLY A 82 -17.44 7.26 -4.36
CA GLY A 82 -17.04 8.44 -3.60
C GLY A 82 -16.83 8.14 -2.11
N VAL A 83 -15.84 8.79 -1.49
CA VAL A 83 -15.65 8.77 -0.03
C VAL A 83 -16.54 9.83 0.60
N ILE A 84 -17.30 9.46 1.64
CA ILE A 84 -18.18 10.39 2.36
C ILE A 84 -17.40 11.06 3.51
N ASP A 85 -17.57 12.36 3.68
CA ASP A 85 -17.07 13.10 4.83
C ASP A 85 -17.99 12.86 6.04
N SER A 86 -17.55 12.01 6.96
CA SER A 86 -18.28 11.70 8.21
C SER A 86 -18.45 12.90 9.14
N ALA A 87 -17.75 14.02 8.91
CA ALA A 87 -17.92 15.24 9.70
C ALA A 87 -19.16 16.06 9.29
N GLN A 88 -19.80 15.73 8.16
CA GLN A 88 -20.94 16.46 7.63
C GLN A 88 -22.17 15.55 7.51
N GLU A 89 -23.35 16.12 7.75
CA GLU A 89 -24.61 15.39 7.60
C GLU A 89 -24.95 15.18 6.12
N GLY A 90 -25.40 13.98 5.77
CA GLY A 90 -25.84 13.63 4.41
C GLY A 90 -24.72 13.12 3.49
N CYS A 91 -24.97 13.14 2.18
CA CYS A 91 -24.09 12.55 1.18
C CYS A 91 -23.02 13.54 0.67
N ASN A 92 -22.17 14.03 1.57
CA ASN A 92 -21.09 14.96 1.22
C ASN A 92 -19.83 14.18 0.83
N PHE A 93 -19.45 14.28 -0.44
CA PHE A 93 -18.30 13.56 -0.96
C PHE A 93 -17.00 14.35 -0.80
N VAL A 94 -15.97 13.68 -0.31
CA VAL A 94 -14.60 14.20 -0.29
C VAL A 94 -14.09 14.26 -1.73
N SER A 95 -13.69 15.45 -2.17
CA SER A 95 -13.18 15.66 -3.53
C SER A 95 -11.75 15.14 -3.69
N GLY A 96 -11.45 14.61 -4.89
CA GLY A 96 -10.10 14.21 -5.27
C GLY A 96 -9.67 12.83 -4.77
N VAL A 97 -10.54 12.11 -4.05
CA VAL A 97 -10.31 10.74 -3.60
C VAL A 97 -11.50 9.86 -3.95
N ALA A 98 -11.24 8.58 -4.16
CA ALA A 98 -12.25 7.54 -4.35
C ALA A 98 -11.90 6.33 -3.48
N LEU A 99 -12.86 5.42 -3.31
CA LEU A 99 -12.68 4.12 -2.67
C LEU A 99 -12.95 3.03 -3.70
N CYS A 100 -12.12 1.98 -3.70
CA CYS A 100 -12.37 0.80 -4.53
C CYS A 100 -13.27 -0.21 -3.81
N THR A 101 -14.48 -0.43 -4.32
CA THR A 101 -15.44 -1.39 -3.74
C THR A 101 -16.04 -2.31 -4.79
N SER A 102 -16.85 -3.27 -4.35
CA SER A 102 -17.52 -4.25 -5.21
C SER A 102 -18.97 -3.87 -5.49
N CYS A 103 -19.26 -2.57 -5.51
CA CYS A 103 -20.61 -2.03 -5.68
C CYS A 103 -21.31 -2.66 -6.90
N GLY A 104 -22.52 -3.15 -6.65
CA GLY A 104 -23.36 -3.90 -7.58
C GLY A 104 -23.26 -5.41 -7.42
N ASN A 105 -22.67 -5.91 -6.32
CA ASN A 105 -22.56 -7.34 -6.03
C ASN A 105 -23.72 -7.88 -5.18
N GLY A 106 -24.64 -7.00 -4.75
CA GLY A 106 -25.81 -7.35 -3.95
C GLY A 106 -25.58 -7.32 -2.44
N LEU A 107 -24.38 -6.98 -1.97
CA LEU A 107 -23.99 -6.95 -0.56
C LEU A 107 -23.46 -5.56 -0.23
N CYS A 108 -23.94 -4.96 0.86
CA CYS A 108 -23.41 -3.68 1.36
C CYS A 108 -22.18 -3.97 2.23
N GLU A 109 -21.01 -3.82 1.62
CA GLU A 109 -19.72 -4.19 2.23
C GLU A 109 -19.01 -2.99 2.87
N TYR A 110 -17.80 -3.22 3.39
CA TYR A 110 -17.03 -2.17 4.05
C TYR A 110 -16.77 -0.97 3.13
N GLY A 111 -17.10 0.22 3.65
CA GLY A 111 -16.93 1.50 2.94
C GLY A 111 -18.05 1.83 1.95
N GLU A 112 -19.01 0.92 1.77
CA GLU A 112 -20.24 1.15 1.02
C GLU A 112 -21.35 1.67 1.94
N ASN A 113 -22.21 2.53 1.41
CA ASN A 113 -23.36 3.10 2.11
C ASN A 113 -24.41 3.58 1.09
N GLU A 114 -25.55 4.04 1.60
CA GLU A 114 -26.67 4.54 0.80
C GLU A 114 -26.30 5.72 -0.12
N CYS A 115 -25.23 6.47 0.19
CA CYS A 115 -24.78 7.58 -0.62
C CYS A 115 -23.87 7.13 -1.78
N ASN A 116 -22.95 6.20 -1.54
CA ASN A 116 -21.92 5.84 -2.52
C ASN A 116 -22.13 4.48 -3.21
N CYS A 117 -23.04 3.65 -2.70
CA CYS A 117 -23.46 2.38 -3.29
C CYS A 117 -24.92 2.05 -2.92
N ALA A 118 -25.86 2.91 -3.34
CA ALA A 118 -27.28 2.78 -3.00
C ALA A 118 -27.89 1.43 -3.46
N GLU A 119 -27.44 0.87 -4.57
CA GLU A 119 -27.98 -0.38 -5.12
C GLU A 119 -27.84 -1.58 -4.16
N ASP A 120 -26.74 -1.60 -3.40
CA ASP A 120 -26.46 -2.64 -2.42
C ASP A 120 -26.84 -2.23 -1.00
N CYS A 121 -26.83 -0.93 -0.67
CA CYS A 121 -27.01 -0.46 0.70
C CYS A 121 -28.41 0.06 1.05
N ASN A 122 -29.35 0.15 0.10
CA ASN A 122 -30.72 0.61 0.35
C ASN A 122 -31.62 -0.41 1.09
N ALA A 123 -31.16 -1.65 1.27
CA ALA A 123 -31.93 -2.69 1.95
C ALA A 123 -31.18 -3.23 3.18
N PRO A 124 -31.85 -3.39 4.34
CA PRO A 124 -31.20 -3.82 5.58
C PRO A 124 -30.71 -5.28 5.53
N GLU A 125 -31.34 -6.14 4.73
CA GLU A 125 -30.97 -7.56 4.56
C GLU A 125 -29.63 -7.78 3.84
N LYS A 126 -29.04 -6.73 3.26
CA LYS A 126 -27.81 -6.78 2.48
C LYS A 126 -26.56 -6.36 3.26
N ARG A 127 -26.69 -5.89 4.51
CA ARG A 127 -25.57 -5.41 5.32
C ARG A 127 -24.79 -6.57 5.94
N LEU A 128 -23.46 -6.56 5.80
CA LEU A 128 -22.53 -7.56 6.33
C LEU A 128 -21.75 -7.07 7.55
#